data_AF-A0A1S4CCJ1-F1
#
_entry.id   AF-A0A1S4CCJ1-F1
#
_cell.length_a   1.000
_cell.length_b   1.000
_cell.length_c   1.000
_cell.angle_alpha   90.00
_cell.angle_beta   90.00
_cell.angle_gamma   90.00
#
_symmetry.space_group_name_H-M   'P 1'
#
loop_
_entity.id
_entity.type
_entity.pdbx_description
1 polymer ?
#
loop_
_entity_poly.entity_id
_entity_poly.type
_entity_poly.pdbx_seq_one_letter_code
_entity_poly.pdbx_strand_id
1 'polypeptide(L)'
;MGLMQILSEEKKDKSEDCSDQSKQASNFNNVSENKFTYINIEKETDNDKLAESNLSGNYDQTPLIGENSKNKNLSGKKCALTLASNDDIIERDKVKSSTIMKIKCQKILRKLLKHQFGRVFSKPIDVKAFKLDDYYDIITQPMDLGTVKLKLKRDEYKTPEEFADDVRLTFNNAIIYNPKGSDIYTMAQVLLGKFEEMFEPVYAQYLSQPEVFLMSNNELSQPLPIAKRLEELEEKHNGLVNEVKRLKATCDELLQEKLS
;
A
#
# COMPACT_ATOMS: atom_id res chain seq x y z
N MET A 1 -14.59 -1.36 26.03
CA MET A 1 -14.09 -0.28 26.92
C MET A 1 -12.63 -0.03 26.59
N GLY A 2 -12.37 0.62 25.45
CA GLY A 2 -11.02 0.74 24.87
C GLY A 2 -10.19 1.86 25.50
N LEU A 3 -8.87 1.62 25.58
CA LEU A 3 -7.67 2.48 25.68
C LEU A 3 -7.68 3.85 26.38
N MET A 4 -8.79 4.34 26.95
CA MET A 4 -8.88 5.67 27.57
C MET A 4 -8.52 5.70 29.06
N GLN A 5 -8.23 4.57 29.70
CA GLN A 5 -7.88 4.60 31.14
C GLN A 5 -6.37 4.74 31.41
N ILE A 6 -5.48 4.41 30.46
CA ILE A 6 -4.05 4.27 30.79
C ILE A 6 -3.20 5.50 30.40
N LEU A 7 -3.58 6.25 29.36
CA LEU A 7 -2.80 7.44 28.95
C LEU A 7 -3.07 8.70 29.81
N SER A 8 -4.05 8.67 30.71
CA SER A 8 -4.32 9.77 31.64
C SER A 8 -3.55 9.67 32.95
N GLU A 9 -2.98 8.52 33.31
CA GLU A 9 -2.29 8.32 34.59
C GLU A 9 -0.76 8.53 34.52
N GLU A 10 -0.15 8.57 33.32
CA GLU A 10 1.29 8.85 33.15
C GLU A 10 1.66 10.34 33.09
N LYS A 11 0.68 11.27 33.15
CA LYS A 11 0.93 12.72 33.10
C LYS A 11 1.00 13.43 34.45
N LYS A 12 1.18 12.72 35.58
CA LYS A 12 1.25 13.35 36.91
C LYS A 12 2.66 13.63 37.44
N ASP A 13 3.72 13.14 36.79
CA ASP A 13 5.10 13.44 37.17
C ASP A 13 5.89 13.94 35.96
N LYS A 14 5.78 15.26 35.70
CA LYS A 14 6.80 16.16 35.08
C LYS A 14 6.14 17.47 34.68
N SER A 15 5.89 18.33 35.67
CA SER A 15 5.79 19.77 35.43
C SER A 15 7.21 20.33 35.30
N GLU A 16 7.58 20.80 34.11
CA GLU A 16 7.96 22.19 33.86
C GLU A 16 8.47 22.38 32.43
N ASP A 17 7.96 23.46 31.83
CA ASP A 17 8.42 24.18 30.64
C ASP A 17 8.01 23.65 29.23
N CYS A 18 6.87 24.14 28.74
CA CYS A 18 6.83 24.91 27.48
C CYS A 18 5.43 25.53 27.29
N SER A 19 5.36 26.86 27.38
CA SER A 19 4.26 27.66 26.88
C SER A 19 4.17 27.59 25.35
N ASP A 20 2.97 27.79 24.82
CA ASP A 20 2.61 27.97 23.41
C ASP A 20 2.59 26.73 22.51
N GLN A 21 1.39 26.26 22.19
CA GLN A 21 0.83 26.31 20.83
C GLN A 21 -0.51 25.54 20.77
N SER A 22 -1.55 26.15 21.35
CA SER A 22 -2.90 25.95 20.84
C SER A 22 -3.03 26.78 19.56
N LYS A 23 -3.11 26.11 18.40
CA LYS A 23 -3.74 26.58 17.15
C LYS A 23 -3.33 25.67 15.99
N GLN A 24 -4.10 24.61 15.75
CA GLN A 24 -4.58 24.20 14.42
C GLN A 24 -5.46 22.96 14.58
N ALA A 25 -6.68 23.19 15.06
CA ALA A 25 -7.78 22.24 14.97
C ALA A 25 -9.02 23.04 14.55
N SER A 26 -9.04 23.46 13.28
CA SER A 26 -10.21 24.09 12.68
C SER A 26 -10.10 24.08 11.16
N ASN A 27 -10.37 22.93 10.55
CA ASN A 27 -11.15 22.82 9.32
C ASN A 27 -11.19 21.37 8.86
N PHE A 28 -12.18 20.60 9.33
CA PHE A 28 -12.74 19.48 8.59
C PHE A 28 -14.13 19.23 9.16
N ASN A 29 -15.10 19.99 8.66
CA ASN A 29 -16.50 19.60 8.65
C ASN A 29 -16.97 19.68 7.20
N ASN A 30 -17.71 18.66 6.79
CA ASN A 30 -18.23 18.34 5.45
C ASN A 30 -17.29 17.56 4.53
N VAL A 31 -17.28 16.22 4.67
CA VAL A 31 -17.87 15.35 3.64
C VAL A 31 -18.47 14.14 4.36
N SER A 32 -19.79 14.18 4.56
CA SER A 32 -20.60 12.97 4.69
C SER A 32 -20.77 12.35 3.30
N GLU A 33 -20.88 11.03 3.29
CA GLU A 33 -21.27 10.14 2.19
C GLU A 33 -20.13 9.44 1.44
N ASN A 34 -20.01 8.15 1.77
CA ASN A 34 -19.36 7.14 0.94
C ASN A 34 -19.90 7.16 -0.49
N LYS A 35 -19.05 7.50 -1.45
CA LYS A 35 -19.08 6.95 -2.80
C LYS A 35 -17.69 7.07 -3.45
N PHE A 36 -16.79 6.13 -3.14
CA PHE A 36 -15.55 5.97 -3.89
C PHE A 36 -15.88 5.35 -5.25
N THR A 37 -16.15 6.22 -6.22
CA THR A 37 -16.15 5.90 -7.65
C THR A 37 -14.78 6.27 -8.18
N TYR A 38 -14.07 5.29 -8.74
CA TYR A 38 -12.84 5.52 -9.49
C TYR A 38 -13.15 6.15 -10.86
N ILE A 39 -12.23 7.00 -11.30
CA ILE A 39 -11.95 7.56 -12.64
C ILE A 39 -13.06 8.37 -13.36
N ASN A 40 -12.79 9.68 -13.53
CA ASN A 40 -12.87 10.36 -14.82
C ASN A 40 -11.80 11.45 -14.90
N ILE A 41 -10.95 11.32 -15.91
CA ILE A 41 -9.91 12.27 -16.30
C ILE A 41 -10.55 13.26 -17.27
N GLU A 42 -10.62 14.53 -16.90
CA GLU A 42 -10.64 15.61 -17.88
C GLU A 42 -9.48 16.55 -17.59
N LYS A 43 -8.69 16.77 -18.64
CA LYS A 43 -7.49 17.59 -18.67
C LYS A 43 -7.92 19.04 -18.74
N GLU A 44 -7.32 19.90 -17.93
CA GLU A 44 -6.97 21.24 -18.37
C GLU A 44 -5.55 21.56 -17.91
N THR A 45 -4.75 21.94 -18.90
CA THR A 45 -3.37 22.36 -18.82
C THR A 45 -3.29 23.76 -18.23
N ASP A 46 -2.31 24.01 -17.37
CA ASP A 46 -1.56 25.26 -17.47
C ASP A 46 -0.11 25.11 -17.01
N ASN A 47 0.74 25.72 -17.82
CA ASN A 47 2.17 25.85 -17.66
C ASN A 47 2.50 26.64 -16.40
N ASP A 48 3.53 26.23 -15.65
CA ASP A 48 4.57 27.19 -15.28
C ASP A 48 5.90 26.55 -14.89
N LYS A 49 6.93 27.38 -15.09
CA LYS A 49 8.34 27.08 -15.31
C LYS A 49 9.17 26.92 -14.04
N LEU A 50 10.37 26.37 -14.30
CA LEU A 50 11.67 26.69 -13.67
C LEU A 50 11.88 26.24 -12.21
N ALA A 51 12.82 25.33 -12.00
CA ALA A 51 14.23 25.68 -11.85
C ALA A 51 15.00 24.49 -11.27
N GLU A 52 16.01 24.04 -12.02
CA GLU A 52 17.08 23.19 -11.54
C GLU A 52 17.84 23.89 -10.40
N SER A 53 18.10 23.18 -9.31
CA SER A 53 19.27 23.48 -8.49
C SER A 53 19.86 22.19 -7.92
N ASN A 54 21.07 21.93 -8.38
CA ASN A 54 22.00 20.95 -7.88
C ASN A 54 22.31 21.20 -6.41
N LEU A 55 22.23 20.16 -5.58
CA LEU A 55 22.99 20.11 -4.33
C LEU A 55 23.61 18.71 -4.19
N SER A 56 24.87 18.64 -4.61
CA SER A 56 25.80 17.59 -4.22
C SER A 56 26.05 17.67 -2.72
N GLY A 57 25.71 16.61 -1.99
CA GLY A 57 26.13 16.41 -0.61
C GLY A 57 27.00 15.16 -0.54
N ASN A 58 28.31 15.36 -0.54
CA ASN A 58 29.31 14.34 -0.23
C ASN A 58 29.05 13.77 1.17
N TYR A 59 28.99 12.44 1.28
CA TYR A 59 29.20 11.75 2.54
C TYR A 59 30.64 11.24 2.54
N ASP A 60 31.43 11.79 3.45
CA ASP A 60 32.79 11.38 3.74
C ASP A 60 32.85 9.91 4.15
N GLN A 61 33.82 9.20 3.59
CA GLN A 61 34.25 7.89 4.04
C GLN A 61 35.76 7.95 4.28
N THR A 62 36.17 7.97 5.54
CA THR A 62 37.55 7.64 5.93
C THR A 62 37.60 6.19 6.38
N PRO A 63 38.62 5.46 5.92
CA PRO A 63 39.39 4.65 6.85
C PRO A 63 40.90 4.93 6.74
N LEU A 64 41.56 4.86 7.89
CA LEU A 64 42.98 5.06 8.10
C LEU A 64 43.82 3.85 7.68
N ILE A 65 44.89 4.16 6.92
CA ILE A 65 46.29 3.68 7.01
C ILE A 65 46.62 2.24 6.60
N GLY A 66 47.59 2.14 5.66
CA GLY A 66 48.57 1.05 5.63
C GLY A 66 49.16 0.71 4.25
N GLU A 67 50.04 1.60 3.73
CA GLU A 67 51.26 1.41 2.87
C GLU A 67 51.47 0.11 2.03
N ASN A 68 52.15 0.03 0.88
CA ASN A 68 52.96 0.90 0.02
C ASN A 68 53.28 0.05 -1.24
N SER A 69 53.38 0.65 -2.44
CA SER A 69 54.39 0.39 -3.51
C SER A 69 53.89 0.51 -4.97
N LYS A 70 54.23 1.67 -5.55
CA LYS A 70 54.77 1.93 -6.91
C LYS A 70 54.73 0.79 -7.95
N ASN A 71 54.03 1.00 -9.09
CA ASN A 71 54.60 1.46 -10.38
C ASN A 71 53.73 1.09 -11.61
N LYS A 72 53.42 2.13 -12.40
CA LYS A 72 53.39 2.21 -13.88
C LYS A 72 52.96 0.98 -14.71
N ASN A 73 51.85 1.10 -15.45
CA ASN A 73 51.91 1.18 -16.92
C ASN A 73 50.53 1.48 -17.55
N LEU A 74 50.51 2.47 -18.45
CA LEU A 74 49.53 2.58 -19.52
C LEU A 74 49.74 1.38 -20.47
N SER A 75 48.69 0.59 -20.70
CA SER A 75 48.51 -0.11 -21.96
C SER A 75 47.04 -0.47 -22.09
N GLY A 76 46.42 0.06 -23.15
CA GLY A 76 45.01 -0.13 -23.44
C GLY A 76 44.65 -1.60 -23.52
N LYS A 77 43.71 -2.03 -22.67
CA LYS A 77 42.93 -3.23 -22.89
C LYS A 77 41.58 -2.81 -23.43
N LYS A 78 41.43 -2.89 -24.76
CA LYS A 78 40.13 -3.05 -25.41
C LYS A 78 39.50 -4.30 -24.79
N CYS A 79 38.57 -4.12 -23.86
CA CYS A 79 37.73 -5.21 -23.39
C CYS A 79 36.56 -5.31 -24.36
N ALA A 80 36.42 -6.49 -24.96
CA ALA A 80 35.44 -6.84 -25.96
C ALA A 80 34.03 -6.40 -25.55
N LEU A 81 33.31 -5.75 -26.47
CA LEU A 81 31.85 -5.71 -26.41
C LEU A 81 31.36 -7.15 -26.56
N THR A 82 31.12 -7.83 -25.44
CA THR A 82 30.19 -8.95 -25.42
C THR A 82 28.81 -8.37 -25.68
N LEU A 83 28.22 -8.70 -26.82
CA LEU A 83 26.81 -8.47 -27.11
C LEU A 83 26.01 -9.22 -26.03
N ALA A 84 25.54 -8.49 -25.01
CA ALA A 84 24.66 -9.07 -24.00
C ALA A 84 23.38 -9.55 -24.71
N SER A 85 22.94 -10.75 -24.39
CA SER A 85 21.71 -11.34 -24.92
C SER A 85 20.54 -10.43 -24.56
N ASN A 86 19.50 -10.35 -25.40
CA ASN A 86 18.31 -9.55 -25.08
C ASN A 86 17.71 -9.94 -23.70
N ASP A 87 17.81 -11.21 -23.31
CA ASP A 87 17.37 -11.71 -22.01
C ASP A 87 18.19 -11.11 -20.84
N ASP A 88 19.51 -10.96 -20.99
CA ASP A 88 20.41 -10.39 -19.96
C ASP A 88 20.18 -8.88 -19.74
N ILE A 89 19.69 -8.18 -20.77
CA ILE A 89 19.36 -6.75 -20.72
C ILE A 89 18.01 -6.55 -20.02
N ILE A 90 17.01 -7.36 -20.39
CA ILE A 90 15.66 -7.33 -19.78
C ILE A 90 15.74 -7.63 -18.28
N GLU A 91 16.53 -8.63 -17.87
CA GLU A 91 16.66 -8.98 -16.46
C GLU A 91 17.32 -7.86 -15.64
N ARG A 92 18.35 -7.20 -16.18
CA ARG A 92 19.01 -6.06 -15.52
C ARG A 92 18.09 -4.87 -15.33
N ASP A 93 17.29 -4.52 -16.33
CA ASP A 93 16.41 -3.36 -16.23
C ASP A 93 15.22 -3.61 -15.29
N LYS A 94 14.73 -4.86 -15.24
CA LYS A 94 13.73 -5.30 -14.25
C LYS A 94 14.27 -5.23 -12.81
N VAL A 95 15.52 -5.66 -12.58
CA VAL A 95 16.18 -5.58 -11.27
C VAL A 95 16.37 -4.12 -10.82
N LYS A 96 16.74 -3.22 -11.74
CA LYS A 96 16.85 -1.78 -11.44
C LYS A 96 15.49 -1.17 -11.09
N SER A 97 14.44 -1.48 -11.84
CA SER A 97 13.08 -0.95 -11.59
C SER A 97 12.56 -1.39 -10.21
N SER A 98 12.69 -2.68 -9.89
CA SER A 98 12.34 -3.23 -8.57
C SER A 98 13.10 -2.52 -7.42
N THR A 99 14.40 -2.29 -7.62
CA THR A 99 15.24 -1.58 -6.64
C THR A 99 14.77 -0.12 -6.42
N ILE A 100 14.41 0.59 -7.49
CA ILE A 100 13.92 1.98 -7.41
C ILE A 100 12.57 2.03 -6.66
N MET A 101 11.65 1.11 -6.95
CA MET A 101 10.37 1.01 -6.25
C MET A 101 10.56 0.79 -4.74
N LYS A 102 11.43 -0.15 -4.37
CA LYS A 102 11.78 -0.43 -2.98
C LYS A 102 12.36 0.80 -2.26
N ILE A 103 13.23 1.57 -2.91
CA ILE A 103 13.80 2.79 -2.34
C ILE A 103 12.70 3.84 -2.06
N LYS A 104 11.72 3.98 -2.95
CA LYS A 104 10.60 4.92 -2.79
C LYS A 104 9.68 4.50 -1.64
N CYS A 105 9.24 3.24 -1.62
CA CYS A 105 8.42 2.69 -0.52
C CYS A 105 9.15 2.83 0.83
N GLN A 106 10.45 2.53 0.85
CA GLN A 106 11.28 2.69 2.05
C GLN A 106 11.38 4.15 2.52
N LYS A 107 11.36 5.13 1.59
CA LYS A 107 11.36 6.56 1.91
C LYS A 107 10.03 7.00 2.52
N ILE A 108 8.91 6.53 1.98
CA ILE A 108 7.56 6.77 2.53
C ILE A 108 7.48 6.21 3.95
N LEU A 109 7.83 4.93 4.14
CA LEU A 109 7.78 4.27 5.44
C LEU A 109 8.65 4.97 6.49
N ARG A 110 9.85 5.45 6.10
CA ARG A 110 10.71 6.24 6.99
C ARG A 110 10.05 7.55 7.41
N LYS A 111 9.34 8.23 6.52
CA LYS A 111 8.62 9.47 6.85
C LYS A 111 7.46 9.20 7.82
N LEU A 112 6.71 8.12 7.60
CA LEU A 112 5.63 7.70 8.52
C LEU A 112 6.16 7.40 9.92
N LEU A 113 7.21 6.58 10.03
CA LEU A 113 7.83 6.21 11.31
C LEU A 113 8.45 7.40 12.06
N LYS A 114 8.94 8.42 11.34
CA LYS A 114 9.50 9.66 11.91
C LYS A 114 8.44 10.68 12.32
N HIS A 115 7.20 10.52 11.85
CA HIS A 115 6.12 11.41 12.24
C HIS A 115 5.88 11.34 13.75
N GLN A 116 5.41 12.43 14.36
CA GLN A 116 5.13 12.47 15.81
C GLN A 116 4.18 11.35 16.26
N PHE A 117 3.24 10.97 15.40
CA PHE A 117 2.30 9.86 15.64
C PHE A 117 2.82 8.48 15.21
N GLY A 118 3.91 8.43 14.44
CA GLY A 118 4.41 7.19 13.84
C GLY A 118 4.91 6.16 14.85
N ARG A 119 5.39 6.61 16.02
CA ARG A 119 5.90 5.72 17.07
C ARG A 119 4.82 4.77 17.60
N VAL A 120 3.57 5.22 17.64
CA VAL A 120 2.42 4.42 18.13
C VAL A 120 2.20 3.19 17.26
N PHE A 121 2.46 3.28 15.95
CA PHE A 121 2.25 2.20 14.98
C PHE A 121 3.54 1.45 14.65
N SER A 122 4.60 1.61 15.43
CA SER A 122 5.95 1.11 15.10
C SER A 122 6.20 -0.36 15.47
N LYS A 123 5.29 -0.96 16.24
CA LYS A 123 5.36 -2.35 16.71
C LYS A 123 3.95 -2.96 16.75
N PRO A 124 3.83 -4.29 16.71
CA PRO A 124 2.56 -4.96 16.96
C PRO A 124 1.95 -4.54 18.29
N ILE A 125 0.62 -4.46 18.35
CA ILE A 125 -0.09 -4.15 19.60
C ILE A 125 0.05 -5.32 20.59
N ASP A 126 0.40 -5.00 21.83
CA ASP A 126 0.45 -5.97 22.91
C ASP A 126 -0.93 -6.12 23.54
N VAL A 127 -1.78 -6.93 22.89
CA VAL A 127 -3.17 -7.18 23.28
C VAL A 127 -3.29 -7.61 24.74
N LYS A 128 -2.33 -8.41 25.25
CA LYS A 128 -2.34 -8.89 26.64
C LYS A 128 -1.98 -7.78 27.62
N ALA A 129 -0.93 -7.01 27.32
CA ALA A 129 -0.53 -5.90 28.19
C ALA A 129 -1.62 -4.84 28.31
N PHE A 130 -2.36 -4.58 27.22
CA PHE A 130 -3.45 -3.61 27.19
C PHE A 130 -4.83 -4.18 27.56
N LYS A 131 -4.93 -5.48 27.88
CA LYS A 131 -6.18 -6.18 28.25
C LYS A 131 -7.30 -5.99 27.21
N LEU A 132 -6.95 -6.17 25.93
CA LEU A 132 -7.85 -5.99 24.80
C LEU A 132 -8.43 -7.34 24.36
N ASP A 133 -9.26 -7.95 25.21
CA ASP A 133 -9.71 -9.33 25.02
C ASP A 133 -10.50 -9.55 23.72
N ASP A 134 -11.15 -8.51 23.19
CA ASP A 134 -11.95 -8.51 21.96
C ASP A 134 -11.16 -8.15 20.69
N TYR A 135 -9.86 -7.87 20.80
CA TYR A 135 -9.10 -7.32 19.68
C TYR A 135 -9.06 -8.25 18.46
N TYR A 136 -8.78 -9.54 18.67
CA TYR A 136 -8.68 -10.51 17.58
C TYR A 136 -10.04 -10.99 17.05
N ASP A 137 -11.13 -10.70 17.77
CA ASP A 137 -12.49 -10.95 17.28
C ASP A 137 -12.90 -9.87 16.26
N ILE A 138 -12.40 -8.65 16.42
CA ILE A 138 -12.69 -7.49 15.56
C ILE A 138 -11.64 -7.36 14.45
N ILE A 139 -10.36 -7.49 14.78
CA ILE A 139 -9.23 -7.31 13.87
C ILE A 139 -8.67 -8.67 13.46
N THR A 140 -9.05 -9.08 12.24
CA THR A 140 -8.72 -10.40 11.68
C THR A 140 -7.28 -10.50 11.18
N GLN A 141 -6.71 -9.39 10.71
CA GLN A 141 -5.34 -9.34 10.19
C GLN A 141 -4.56 -8.19 10.84
N PRO A 142 -3.91 -8.43 12.00
CA PRO A 142 -3.08 -7.43 12.65
C PRO A 142 -1.90 -7.00 11.75
N MET A 143 -1.60 -5.71 11.75
CA MET A 143 -0.46 -5.15 11.00
C MET A 143 0.09 -3.91 11.70
N ASP A 144 1.38 -3.66 11.56
CA ASP A 144 2.09 -2.50 12.10
C ASP A 144 3.27 -2.09 11.20
N LEU A 145 3.71 -0.83 11.31
CA LEU A 145 4.78 -0.27 10.46
C LEU A 145 6.15 -0.94 10.71
N GLY A 146 6.36 -1.56 11.87
CA GLY A 146 7.53 -2.37 12.17
C GLY A 146 7.54 -3.66 11.36
N THR A 147 6.39 -4.35 11.29
CA THR A 147 6.21 -5.53 10.43
C THR A 147 6.33 -5.17 8.95
N VAL A 148 5.68 -4.09 8.49
CA VAL A 148 5.83 -3.59 7.10
C VAL A 148 7.30 -3.33 6.76
N LYS A 149 8.06 -2.74 7.69
CA LYS A 149 9.49 -2.49 7.53
C LYS A 149 10.28 -3.80 7.36
N LEU A 150 9.93 -4.84 8.10
CA LEU A 150 10.59 -6.15 7.99
C LEU A 150 10.25 -6.82 6.66
N LYS A 151 8.97 -6.84 6.27
CA LYS A 151 8.51 -7.39 4.97
C LYS A 151 9.21 -6.69 3.80
N LEU A 152 9.28 -5.36 3.83
CA LEU A 152 9.99 -4.58 2.82
C LEU A 152 11.49 -4.92 2.77
N LYS A 153 12.14 -5.06 3.92
CA LYS A 153 13.57 -5.45 3.98
C LYS A 153 13.80 -6.85 3.39
N ARG A 154 12.88 -7.78 3.64
CA ARG A 154 12.92 -9.17 3.18
C ARG A 154 12.49 -9.39 1.73
N ASP A 155 12.13 -8.31 1.03
CA ASP A 155 11.68 -8.38 -0.36
C ASP A 155 10.37 -9.17 -0.55
N GLU A 156 9.48 -9.10 0.45
CA GLU A 156 8.20 -9.81 0.43
C GLU A 156 7.12 -9.09 -0.40
N TYR A 157 7.38 -7.87 -0.87
CA TYR A 157 6.47 -7.11 -1.72
C TYR A 157 6.95 -7.15 -3.17
N LYS A 158 6.12 -7.71 -4.06
CA LYS A 158 6.37 -7.78 -5.50
C LYS A 158 5.99 -6.50 -6.22
N THR A 159 4.99 -5.79 -5.69
CA THR A 159 4.46 -4.55 -6.26
C THR A 159 4.40 -3.47 -5.18
N PRO A 160 4.40 -2.17 -5.55
CA PRO A 160 4.18 -1.11 -4.58
C PRO A 160 2.77 -1.16 -3.96
N GLU A 161 1.79 -1.75 -4.65
CA GLU A 161 0.43 -1.89 -4.14
C GLU A 161 0.37 -2.87 -2.96
N GLU A 162 1.08 -4.00 -3.03
CA GLU A 162 1.16 -4.94 -1.89
C GLU A 162 1.78 -4.28 -0.64
N PHE A 163 2.73 -3.35 -0.83
CA PHE A 163 3.25 -2.52 0.27
C PHE A 163 2.20 -1.53 0.78
N ALA A 164 1.43 -0.91 -0.10
CA ALA A 164 0.38 0.03 0.26
C ALA A 164 -0.74 -0.64 1.05
N ASP A 165 -1.13 -1.86 0.65
CA ASP A 165 -2.17 -2.63 1.33
C ASP A 165 -1.85 -2.86 2.81
N ASP A 166 -0.62 -3.24 3.14
CA ASP A 166 -0.23 -3.44 4.54
C ASP A 166 -0.15 -2.12 5.33
N VAL A 167 0.28 -1.02 4.68
CA VAL A 167 0.30 0.31 5.33
C VAL A 167 -1.13 0.78 5.59
N ARG A 168 -2.03 0.65 4.62
CA ARG A 168 -3.46 0.94 4.77
C ARG A 168 -4.09 0.06 5.85
N LEU A 169 -3.80 -1.24 5.86
CA LEU A 169 -4.27 -2.19 6.86
C LEU A 169 -3.86 -1.78 8.28
N THR A 170 -2.61 -1.33 8.46
CA THR A 170 -2.12 -0.80 9.75
C THR A 170 -3.03 0.29 10.31
N PHE A 171 -3.37 1.29 9.49
CA PHE A 171 -4.18 2.42 9.94
C PHE A 171 -5.67 2.09 9.97
N ASN A 172 -6.18 1.30 9.02
CA ASN A 172 -7.57 0.90 8.98
C ASN A 172 -7.94 0.02 10.18
N ASN A 173 -7.07 -0.89 10.61
CA ASN A 173 -7.27 -1.65 11.84
C ASN A 173 -7.42 -0.73 13.06
N ALA A 174 -6.60 0.31 13.14
CA ALA A 174 -6.69 1.30 14.21
C ALA A 174 -7.98 2.12 14.13
N ILE A 175 -8.41 2.53 12.94
CA ILE A 175 -9.66 3.27 12.71
C ILE A 175 -10.90 2.42 13.03
N ILE A 176 -10.86 1.12 12.72
CA ILE A 176 -11.96 0.17 12.97
C ILE A 176 -12.08 -0.12 14.47
N TYR A 177 -10.98 -0.46 15.13
CA TYR A 177 -11.01 -0.88 16.52
C TYR A 177 -11.27 0.28 17.49
N ASN A 178 -10.72 1.48 17.20
CA ASN A 178 -10.77 2.60 18.12
C ASN A 178 -12.00 3.49 17.87
N PRO A 179 -12.68 3.98 18.92
CA PRO A 179 -13.82 4.89 18.75
C PRO A 179 -13.45 6.15 17.97
N LYS A 180 -14.39 6.63 17.15
CA LYS A 180 -14.26 7.91 16.43
C LYS A 180 -13.95 9.04 17.40
N GLY A 181 -12.96 9.86 17.05
CA GLY A 181 -12.53 11.00 17.88
C GLY A 181 -11.53 10.65 18.99
N SER A 182 -11.21 9.37 19.22
CA SER A 182 -10.08 9.01 20.08
C SER A 182 -8.75 9.45 19.46
N ASP A 183 -7.72 9.61 20.29
CA ASP A 183 -6.37 9.98 19.85
C ASP A 183 -5.84 9.01 18.79
N ILE A 184 -5.92 7.71 19.04
CA ILE A 184 -5.43 6.67 18.12
C ILE A 184 -6.18 6.70 16.79
N TYR A 185 -7.51 6.86 16.82
CA TYR A 185 -8.33 6.99 15.62
C TYR A 185 -7.88 8.20 14.79
N THR A 186 -7.71 9.36 15.42
CA THR A 186 -7.33 10.61 14.76
C THR A 186 -5.91 10.53 14.20
N MET A 187 -4.97 9.98 14.98
CA MET A 187 -3.59 9.75 14.57
C MET A 187 -3.50 8.84 13.35
N ALA A 188 -4.29 7.76 13.31
CA ALA A 188 -4.34 6.83 12.19
C ALA A 188 -4.89 7.50 10.92
N GLN A 189 -5.97 8.28 11.02
CA GLN A 189 -6.50 9.03 9.88
C GLN A 189 -5.48 10.02 9.29
N VAL A 190 -4.78 10.77 10.16
CA VAL A 190 -3.76 11.73 9.73
C VAL A 190 -2.62 11.03 8.99
N LEU A 191 -2.13 9.91 9.53
CA LEU A 191 -1.03 9.17 8.90
C LEU A 191 -1.46 8.47 7.61
N LEU A 192 -2.70 7.96 7.53
CA LEU A 192 -3.25 7.38 6.32
C LEU A 192 -3.35 8.43 5.20
N GLY A 193 -3.90 9.61 5.48
CA GLY A 193 -3.96 10.69 4.48
C GLY A 193 -2.57 11.10 3.99
N LYS A 194 -1.60 11.23 4.90
CA LYS A 194 -0.21 11.55 4.55
C LYS A 194 0.46 10.43 3.77
N PHE A 195 0.08 9.18 4.01
CA PHE A 195 0.56 8.04 3.24
C PHE A 195 0.06 8.13 1.79
N GLU A 196 -1.24 8.30 1.57
CA GLU A 196 -1.82 8.37 0.21
C GLU A 196 -1.21 9.53 -0.59
N GLU A 197 -1.06 10.72 0.01
CA GLU A 197 -0.42 11.88 -0.63
C GLU A 197 1.00 11.55 -1.15
N MET A 198 1.79 10.81 -0.36
CA MET A 198 3.15 10.45 -0.75
C MET A 198 3.20 9.25 -1.70
N PHE A 199 2.22 8.36 -1.63
CA PHE A 199 2.17 7.11 -2.39
C PHE A 199 1.66 7.32 -3.81
N GLU A 200 0.68 8.19 -4.01
CA GLU A 200 0.07 8.50 -5.31
C GLU A 200 1.10 8.73 -6.44
N PRO A 201 2.08 9.64 -6.33
CA PRO A 201 3.07 9.84 -7.39
C PRO A 201 3.99 8.63 -7.60
N VAL A 202 4.23 7.82 -6.57
CA VAL A 202 5.01 6.57 -6.69
C VAL A 202 4.23 5.54 -7.48
N TYR A 203 2.93 5.41 -7.20
CA TYR A 203 2.06 4.46 -7.86
C TYR A 203 1.77 4.85 -9.31
N ALA A 204 1.47 6.12 -9.59
CA ALA A 204 1.30 6.63 -10.95
C ALA A 204 2.55 6.38 -11.83
N GLN A 205 3.74 6.59 -11.26
CA GLN A 205 4.98 6.27 -11.96
C GLN A 205 5.18 4.77 -12.20
N TYR A 206 4.76 3.93 -11.25
CA TYR A 206 4.79 2.47 -11.42
C TYR A 206 3.85 2.01 -12.54
N LEU A 207 2.62 2.53 -12.58
CA LEU A 207 1.64 2.21 -13.62
C LEU A 207 2.07 2.68 -15.02
N SER A 208 2.91 3.72 -15.09
CA SER A 208 3.44 4.23 -16.36
C SER A 208 4.56 3.36 -16.96
N GLN A 209 4.99 2.29 -16.28
CA GLN A 209 6.03 1.39 -16.78
C GLN A 209 5.48 0.46 -17.87
N PRO A 210 6.17 0.28 -19.02
CA PRO A 210 5.71 -0.58 -20.11
C PRO A 210 5.40 -2.02 -19.68
N GLU A 211 6.22 -2.58 -18.78
CA GLU A 211 6.03 -3.92 -18.21
C GLU A 211 4.73 -4.08 -17.39
N VAL A 212 4.27 -3.05 -16.69
CA VAL A 212 3.04 -3.10 -15.88
C VAL A 212 1.81 -3.07 -16.78
N PHE A 213 1.86 -2.31 -17.88
CA PHE A 213 0.81 -2.29 -18.90
C PHE A 213 0.59 -3.68 -19.54
N LEU A 214 1.66 -4.44 -19.77
CA LEU A 214 1.56 -5.81 -20.30
C LEU A 214 0.97 -6.80 -19.28
N MET A 215 1.19 -6.59 -17.98
CA MET A 215 0.59 -7.42 -16.93
C MET A 215 -0.92 -7.17 -16.77
N SER A 216 -1.36 -5.91 -16.87
CA SER A 216 -2.78 -5.52 -16.80
C SER A 216 -3.60 -6.05 -17.99
N ASN A 217 -3.04 -6.03 -19.21
CA ASN A 217 -3.72 -6.57 -20.40
C ASN A 217 -3.71 -8.10 -20.48
N ASN A 218 -2.84 -8.77 -19.72
CA ASN A 218 -2.84 -10.22 -19.62
C ASN A 218 -3.89 -10.75 -18.64
N GLU A 219 -4.33 -10.00 -17.64
CA GLU A 219 -5.48 -10.44 -16.81
C GLU A 219 -6.80 -10.44 -17.58
N LEU A 220 -6.92 -9.68 -18.67
CA LEU A 220 -8.05 -9.75 -19.59
C LEU A 220 -7.83 -10.71 -20.79
N SER A 221 -6.61 -11.24 -20.95
CA SER A 221 -6.22 -12.13 -22.06
C SER A 221 -5.82 -13.54 -21.62
N GLN A 222 -5.73 -13.84 -20.32
CA GLN A 222 -5.61 -15.22 -19.85
C GLN A 222 -6.95 -15.92 -20.15
N PRO A 223 -7.00 -16.92 -21.05
CA PRO A 223 -8.20 -17.74 -21.14
C PRO A 223 -8.42 -18.36 -19.77
N LEU A 224 -9.58 -18.10 -19.14
CA LEU A 224 -10.00 -18.83 -17.94
C LEU A 224 -9.69 -20.32 -18.15
N PRO A 225 -9.12 -21.02 -17.15
CA PRO A 225 -8.92 -22.47 -17.27
C PRO A 225 -10.21 -23.10 -17.78
N ILE A 226 -10.10 -23.97 -18.80
CA ILE A 226 -11.26 -24.60 -19.45
C ILE A 226 -12.20 -25.21 -18.39
N ALA A 227 -11.64 -25.74 -17.31
CA ALA A 227 -12.37 -26.23 -16.14
C ALA A 227 -13.30 -25.19 -15.50
N LYS A 228 -12.84 -23.95 -15.30
CA LYS A 228 -13.66 -22.88 -14.69
C LYS A 228 -14.73 -22.36 -15.65
N ARG A 229 -14.43 -22.33 -16.96
CA ARG A 229 -15.46 -22.03 -17.98
C ARG A 229 -16.52 -23.12 -18.08
N LEU A 230 -16.14 -24.39 -17.92
CA LEU A 230 -17.07 -25.52 -17.86
C LEU A 230 -17.97 -25.42 -16.63
N GLU A 231 -17.41 -25.11 -15.46
CA GLU A 231 -18.17 -24.93 -14.21
C GLU A 231 -19.17 -23.77 -14.32
N GLU A 232 -18.74 -22.60 -14.83
CA GLU A 232 -19.64 -21.46 -15.04
C GLU A 232 -20.73 -21.73 -16.11
N LEU A 233 -20.43 -22.55 -17.12
CA LEU A 233 -21.41 -22.97 -18.11
C LEU A 233 -22.40 -24.00 -17.56
N GLU A 234 -21.94 -24.92 -16.71
CA GLU A 234 -22.78 -25.88 -16.00
C GLU A 234 -23.71 -25.16 -15.02
N GLU A 235 -23.23 -24.18 -14.26
CA GLU A 235 -24.07 -23.36 -13.38
C GLU A 235 -25.14 -22.59 -14.15
N LYS A 236 -24.77 -21.96 -15.28
CA LYS A 236 -25.73 -21.25 -16.15
C LYS A 236 -26.74 -22.22 -16.77
N HIS A 237 -26.30 -23.39 -17.22
CA HIS A 237 -27.18 -24.41 -17.76
C HIS A 237 -28.18 -24.89 -16.71
N ASN A 238 -27.70 -25.19 -15.49
CA ASN A 238 -28.54 -25.61 -14.38
C ASN A 238 -29.53 -24.53 -13.97
N GLY A 239 -29.12 -23.26 -13.97
CA GLY A 239 -30.02 -22.11 -13.75
C GLY A 239 -31.15 -22.05 -14.77
N LEU A 240 -30.83 -22.15 -16.06
CA LEU A 240 -31.81 -22.18 -17.15
C LEU A 240 -32.76 -23.38 -17.05
N VAL A 241 -32.22 -24.57 -16.76
CA VAL A 241 -33.03 -25.79 -16.60
C VAL A 241 -34.02 -25.65 -15.43
N ASN A 242 -33.59 -25.05 -14.32
CA ASN A 242 -34.46 -24.81 -13.17
C ASN A 242 -35.56 -23.80 -13.50
N GLU A 243 -35.24 -22.75 -14.26
CA GLU A 243 -36.23 -21.76 -14.67
C GLU A 243 -37.27 -22.35 -15.62
N VAL A 244 -36.84 -23.17 -16.59
CA VAL A 244 -37.77 -23.89 -17.50
C VAL A 244 -38.69 -24.82 -16.70
N LYS A 245 -38.18 -25.50 -15.67
CA LYS A 245 -39.01 -26.34 -14.80
C LYS A 245 -40.06 -25.52 -14.03
N ARG A 246 -39.69 -24.35 -13.51
CA ARG A 246 -40.63 -23.45 -12.83
C ARG A 246 -41.72 -22.96 -13.77
N LEU A 247 -41.34 -22.43 -14.93
CA LEU A 247 -42.28 -21.94 -15.93
C LEU A 247 -43.24 -23.03 -16.38
N LYS A 248 -42.75 -24.26 -16.56
CA LYS A 248 -43.59 -25.41 -16.89
C LYS A 248 -44.61 -25.71 -15.78
N ALA A 249 -44.17 -25.73 -14.52
CA ALA A 249 -45.08 -25.94 -13.39
C ALA A 249 -46.15 -24.85 -13.30
N THR A 250 -45.77 -23.58 -13.47
CA THR A 250 -46.73 -22.46 -13.50
C THR A 250 -47.71 -22.58 -14.66
N CYS A 251 -47.27 -23.00 -15.86
CA CYS A 251 -48.17 -23.26 -16.97
C CYS A 251 -49.14 -24.40 -16.68
N ASP A 252 -48.68 -25.49 -16.06
CA ASP A 252 -49.52 -26.63 -15.71
C ASP A 252 -50.57 -26.25 -14.64
N GLU A 253 -50.22 -25.43 -13.65
CA GLU A 253 -51.15 -24.87 -12.65
C GLU A 253 -52.23 -23.99 -13.29
N LEU A 254 -51.84 -23.07 -14.18
CA LEU A 254 -52.78 -22.20 -14.91
C LEU A 254 -53.70 -22.98 -15.85
N LEU A 255 -53.23 -24.11 -16.40
CA LEU A 255 -54.03 -25.01 -17.22
C LEU A 255 -55.08 -25.75 -16.38
N GLN A 256 -54.74 -26.17 -15.17
CA GLN A 256 -55.69 -26.79 -14.24
C GLN A 256 -56.76 -25.80 -13.77
N GLU A 257 -56.39 -24.55 -13.50
CA GLU A 257 -57.33 -23.50 -13.09
C GLU A 257 -58.34 -23.15 -14.21
N LYS A 258 -57.95 -23.24 -15.48
CA LYS A 258 -58.86 -23.00 -16.62
C LYS A 258 -59.80 -24.16 -16.94
N LEU A 259 -59.50 -25.37 -16.46
CA LEU A 259 -60.29 -26.58 -16.71
C LEU A 259 -61.24 -26.93 -15.56
N SER A 260 -61.17 -26.20 -14.44
CA SER A 260 -62.02 -26.37 -13.26
C SER A 260 -63.10 -25.30 -13.16
#